data_AF-A0AAD7P0S7-F1
#
_entry.id   AF-A0AAD7P0S7-F1
#
_cell.length_a   1.000
_cell.length_b   1.000
_cell.length_c   1.000
_cell.angle_alpha   90.00
_cell.angle_beta   90.00
_cell.angle_gamma   90.00
#
_symmetry.space_group_name_H-M   'P 1'
#
loop_
_entity.id
_entity.type
_entity.pdbx_description
1 polymer ?
#
loop_
_entity_poly.entity_id
_entity_poly.type
_entity_poly.pdbx_seq_one_letter_code
_entity_poly.pdbx_strand_id
1 'polypeptide(L)'
;MAMTSLQRHPTSSYPTSTLPAPPQGSRARASRERTEAAKDDKLAKMEKKLKTAQKKLDKTHARLQEYGADRMPMESEEEDDAPVNMSSFSDSFTSRGIVSRAAPKTATKKLRKGGEAPITTPMSRIPLSDLQDTPNIPESFDDAAQDLDSEAGGDIEGSRSSPALQVPRKRARSSSPTKRRKKRAKVAEPLSQAAFVAGKAPGGSRTNLKDYTEPARTLLHNAMHRYEVCVDTLNTYPGAELQMQWVKEIWDQVCTEAEERMQLTERMAGMITKYGSHARSTVVGCVCPLIAPTFGFKLGDSDKILRKNLKLHKVLLDESGFHYRDTEARTGYAKNDIVMESMRVTWFKNKSARGVRFMQAFSPITLVTLALTFTAIEFCIEEYSTGRFQPGIFDEVENKERYMVHLQDLTEWAALKPSVTDVIRQQMHDKLRAATGAALVKPTGRMSEAGRTRALEELEAMNVDQEGVDSDEE
;
A
#
# COMPACT_ATOMS: atom_id res chain seq x y z
N MET A 1 -9.69 20.98 -73.42
CA MET A 1 -10.29 20.27 -74.58
C MET A 1 -10.18 18.76 -74.33
N ALA A 2 -11.17 17.98 -74.80
CA ALA A 2 -11.52 16.57 -74.50
C ALA A 2 -12.43 16.45 -73.25
N MET A 3 -13.77 16.35 -73.28
CA MET A 3 -14.78 15.68 -74.14
C MET A 3 -14.77 14.14 -74.09
N THR A 4 -15.68 13.59 -73.27
CA THR A 4 -16.27 12.22 -73.34
C THR A 4 -17.38 12.13 -72.28
N SER A 5 -18.54 11.49 -72.44
CA SER A 5 -19.41 11.10 -73.54
C SER A 5 -20.68 10.56 -72.85
N LEU A 6 -21.86 11.03 -73.25
CA LEU A 6 -23.16 10.56 -72.79
C LEU A 6 -23.45 9.12 -73.26
N GLN A 7 -24.14 8.32 -72.44
CA GLN A 7 -24.98 7.21 -72.91
C GLN A 7 -26.37 7.32 -72.27
N ARG A 8 -27.38 7.50 -73.13
CA ARG A 8 -28.82 7.45 -72.82
C ARG A 8 -29.34 6.05 -73.11
N HIS A 9 -30.18 5.51 -72.22
CA HIS A 9 -30.97 4.31 -72.47
C HIS A 9 -32.47 4.66 -72.62
N PRO A 10 -33.23 3.88 -73.41
CA PRO A 10 -34.59 4.21 -73.82
C PRO A 10 -35.65 3.81 -72.80
N THR A 11 -36.67 4.67 -72.67
CA THR A 11 -37.91 4.43 -71.92
C THR A 11 -38.87 3.58 -72.75
N SER A 12 -39.23 2.39 -72.24
CA SER A 12 -40.27 1.52 -72.79
C SER A 12 -41.50 1.57 -71.88
N SER A 13 -42.57 2.22 -72.35
CA SER A 13 -43.88 2.29 -71.70
C SER A 13 -44.76 1.11 -72.14
N TYR A 14 -45.16 0.25 -71.20
CA TYR A 14 -46.24 -0.74 -71.39
C TYR A 14 -47.45 -0.39 -70.52
N PRO A 15 -48.67 -0.69 -70.98
CA PRO A 15 -49.91 -0.28 -70.32
C PRO A 15 -50.23 -1.13 -69.09
N THR A 16 -50.68 -0.45 -68.04
CA THR A 16 -51.08 -1.01 -66.75
C THR A 16 -52.40 -1.76 -66.87
N SER A 17 -52.36 -3.09 -66.71
CA SER A 17 -53.54 -3.94 -66.52
C SER A 17 -53.86 -4.01 -65.02
N THR A 18 -55.00 -3.44 -64.65
CA THR A 18 -55.49 -3.34 -63.26
C THR A 18 -56.16 -4.65 -62.87
N LEU A 19 -55.43 -5.53 -62.16
CA LEU A 19 -56.00 -6.69 -61.47
C LEU A 19 -56.43 -6.31 -60.05
N PRO A 20 -57.54 -6.87 -59.53
CA PRO A 20 -58.07 -6.54 -58.21
C PRO A 20 -57.12 -7.00 -57.09
N ALA A 21 -56.85 -6.09 -56.17
CA ALA A 21 -55.94 -6.29 -55.05
C ALA A 21 -56.45 -7.38 -54.08
N PRO A 22 -55.62 -8.35 -53.68
CA PRO A 22 -55.97 -9.31 -52.65
C PRO A 22 -56.09 -8.62 -51.28
N PRO A 23 -56.92 -9.15 -50.36
CA PRO A 23 -57.22 -8.52 -49.08
C PRO A 23 -55.96 -8.38 -48.22
N GLN A 24 -55.50 -7.14 -48.03
CA GLN A 24 -54.23 -6.79 -47.36
C GLN A 24 -54.20 -7.05 -45.83
N GLY A 25 -55.26 -7.61 -45.25
CA GLY A 25 -55.39 -7.76 -43.79
C GLY A 25 -54.65 -8.94 -43.15
N SER A 26 -54.38 -10.04 -43.89
CA SER A 26 -53.88 -11.28 -43.27
C SER A 26 -52.35 -11.34 -43.11
N ARG A 27 -51.60 -10.76 -44.05
CA ARG A 27 -50.12 -10.77 -44.00
C ARG A 27 -49.55 -9.84 -42.92
N ALA A 28 -50.18 -8.70 -42.67
CA ALA A 28 -49.72 -7.75 -41.66
C ALA A 28 -49.85 -8.32 -40.23
N ARG A 29 -50.90 -9.12 -39.97
CA ARG A 29 -51.13 -9.76 -38.67
C ARG A 29 -50.12 -10.87 -38.39
N ALA A 30 -49.86 -11.74 -39.38
CA ALA A 30 -48.85 -12.80 -39.27
C ALA A 30 -47.41 -12.25 -39.10
N SER A 31 -47.12 -11.09 -39.69
CA SER A 31 -45.81 -10.44 -39.51
C SER A 31 -45.63 -9.87 -38.10
N ARG A 32 -46.67 -9.27 -37.51
CA ARG A 32 -46.60 -8.75 -36.13
C ARG A 32 -46.44 -9.87 -35.11
N GLU A 33 -47.19 -10.94 -35.25
CA GLU A 33 -47.14 -12.10 -34.35
C GLU A 33 -45.76 -12.79 -34.34
N ARG A 34 -45.09 -12.86 -35.51
CA ARG A 34 -43.70 -13.36 -35.59
C ARG A 34 -42.69 -12.43 -34.90
N THR A 35 -42.90 -11.11 -34.97
CA THR A 35 -41.99 -10.16 -34.30
C THR A 35 -42.17 -10.14 -32.79
N GLU A 36 -43.37 -10.43 -32.30
CA GLU A 36 -43.69 -10.49 -30.87
C GLU A 36 -43.12 -11.76 -30.25
N ALA A 37 -43.33 -12.93 -30.87
CA ALA A 37 -42.73 -14.19 -30.45
C ALA A 37 -41.18 -14.14 -30.42
N ALA A 38 -40.56 -13.41 -31.36
CA ALA A 38 -39.10 -13.22 -31.38
C ALA A 38 -38.59 -12.32 -30.24
N LYS A 39 -39.40 -11.37 -29.76
CA LYS A 39 -39.06 -10.52 -28.60
C LYS A 39 -39.14 -11.32 -27.30
N ASP A 40 -40.17 -12.15 -27.15
CA ASP A 40 -40.37 -12.98 -25.96
C ASP A 40 -39.26 -14.02 -25.79
N ASP A 41 -38.84 -14.69 -26.87
CA ASP A 41 -37.69 -15.61 -26.84
C ASP A 41 -36.37 -14.89 -26.46
N LYS A 42 -36.20 -13.65 -26.92
CA LYS A 42 -35.02 -12.84 -26.57
C LYS A 42 -35.04 -12.42 -25.09
N LEU A 43 -36.22 -12.10 -24.55
CA LEU A 43 -36.39 -11.73 -23.14
C LEU A 43 -36.14 -12.93 -22.22
N ALA A 44 -36.68 -14.11 -22.56
CA ALA A 44 -36.42 -15.36 -21.84
C ALA A 44 -34.92 -15.74 -21.84
N LYS A 45 -34.21 -15.51 -22.96
CA LYS A 45 -32.76 -15.71 -23.05
C LYS A 45 -31.98 -14.75 -22.15
N MET A 46 -32.40 -13.49 -22.05
CA MET A 46 -31.77 -12.49 -21.19
C MET A 46 -31.97 -12.82 -19.70
N GLU A 47 -33.18 -13.23 -19.29
CA GLU A 47 -33.44 -13.65 -17.91
C GLU A 47 -32.62 -14.88 -17.50
N LYS A 48 -32.46 -15.85 -18.41
CA LYS A 48 -31.62 -17.03 -18.16
C LYS A 48 -30.15 -16.64 -17.97
N LYS A 49 -29.64 -15.67 -18.75
CA LYS A 49 -28.28 -15.14 -18.58
C LYS A 49 -28.13 -14.40 -17.25
N LEU A 50 -29.11 -13.60 -16.86
CA LEU A 50 -29.11 -12.86 -15.60
C LEU A 50 -29.09 -13.80 -14.40
N LYS A 51 -29.97 -14.83 -14.38
CA LYS A 51 -29.96 -15.88 -13.34
C LYS A 51 -28.62 -16.64 -13.27
N THR A 52 -27.97 -16.87 -14.41
CA THR A 52 -26.66 -17.54 -14.46
C THR A 52 -25.55 -16.64 -13.92
N ALA A 53 -25.59 -15.34 -14.22
CA ALA A 53 -24.65 -14.36 -13.68
C ALA A 53 -24.83 -14.20 -12.16
N GLN A 54 -26.07 -14.12 -11.67
CA GLN A 54 -26.39 -14.07 -10.24
C GLN A 54 -25.80 -15.28 -9.50
N LYS A 55 -26.04 -16.50 -10.00
CA LYS A 55 -25.47 -17.72 -9.41
C LYS A 55 -23.93 -17.74 -9.39
N LYS A 56 -23.28 -17.16 -10.40
CA LYS A 56 -21.82 -17.03 -10.40
C LYS A 56 -21.34 -16.03 -9.34
N LEU A 57 -22.05 -14.91 -9.20
CA LEU A 57 -21.77 -13.90 -8.18
C LEU A 57 -21.93 -14.47 -6.76
N ASP A 58 -23.03 -15.18 -6.50
CA ASP A 58 -23.29 -15.82 -5.21
C ASP A 58 -22.22 -16.89 -4.90
N LYS A 59 -21.80 -17.66 -5.91
CA LYS A 59 -20.71 -18.64 -5.76
C LYS A 59 -19.36 -17.97 -5.47
N THR A 60 -19.06 -16.83 -6.11
CA THR A 60 -17.83 -16.07 -5.80
C THR A 60 -17.89 -15.46 -4.41
N HIS A 61 -19.05 -14.97 -3.97
CA HIS A 61 -19.23 -14.42 -2.63
C HIS A 61 -19.07 -15.51 -1.56
N ALA A 62 -19.69 -16.68 -1.76
CA ALA A 62 -19.52 -17.84 -0.88
C ALA A 62 -18.04 -18.27 -0.79
N ARG A 63 -17.32 -18.29 -1.92
CA ARG A 63 -15.89 -18.63 -1.96
C ARG A 63 -15.04 -17.60 -1.21
N LEU A 64 -15.31 -16.30 -1.37
CA LEU A 64 -14.60 -15.24 -0.63
C LEU A 64 -14.89 -15.30 0.87
N GLN A 65 -16.11 -15.68 1.25
CA GLN A 65 -16.49 -15.85 2.65
C GLN A 65 -15.80 -17.07 3.29
N GLU A 66 -15.51 -18.12 2.51
CA GLU A 66 -14.74 -19.29 2.95
C GLU A 66 -13.24 -18.98 3.14
N TYR A 67 -12.65 -18.11 2.32
CA TYR A 67 -11.26 -17.65 2.49
C TYR A 67 -11.07 -16.64 3.65
N GLY A 68 -12.15 -15.96 4.08
CA GLY A 68 -12.07 -14.93 5.12
C GLY A 68 -12.16 -15.44 6.57
N ALA A 69 -12.42 -16.72 6.81
CA ALA A 69 -12.72 -17.23 8.16
C ALA A 69 -11.64 -18.12 8.79
N ASP A 70 -10.83 -18.86 8.02
CA ASP A 70 -10.00 -19.94 8.60
C ASP A 70 -8.58 -20.12 8.02
N ARG A 71 -7.99 -19.11 7.37
CA ARG A 71 -6.59 -19.20 6.94
C ARG A 71 -5.86 -17.87 7.00
N MET A 72 -5.49 -17.47 8.21
CA MET A 72 -4.24 -16.71 8.37
C MET A 72 -3.12 -17.63 7.83
N PRO A 73 -2.34 -17.22 6.82
CA PRO A 73 -1.13 -17.94 6.47
C PRO A 73 -0.26 -18.05 7.73
N MET A 74 0.32 -19.24 7.96
CA MET A 74 1.31 -19.39 9.02
C MET A 74 2.48 -18.46 8.68
N GLU A 75 2.59 -17.35 9.41
CA GLU A 75 3.85 -16.63 9.51
C GLU A 75 4.81 -17.54 10.29
N SER A 76 5.89 -17.91 9.63
CA SER A 76 7.00 -18.66 10.18
C SER A 76 7.71 -17.80 11.22
N GLU A 77 7.49 -18.07 12.50
CA GLU A 77 8.40 -17.64 13.56
C GLU A 77 9.61 -18.60 13.51
N GLU A 78 10.72 -18.17 12.92
CA GLU A 78 12.02 -18.86 13.04
C GLU A 78 13.13 -17.81 13.19
N GLU A 79 13.56 -17.59 14.44
CA GLU A 79 14.94 -17.27 14.82
C GLU A 79 15.08 -17.56 16.32
N ASP A 80 15.50 -18.79 16.63
CA ASP A 80 16.17 -19.14 17.89
C ASP A 80 17.11 -20.33 17.57
N ASP A 81 18.30 -20.01 17.05
CA ASP A 81 19.35 -20.98 16.78
C ASP A 81 20.01 -21.46 18.09
N ALA A 82 19.68 -22.68 18.50
CA ALA A 82 20.56 -23.50 19.33
C ALA A 82 20.62 -24.94 18.76
N PRO A 83 21.81 -25.47 18.44
CA PRO A 83 21.92 -26.77 17.77
C PRO A 83 21.71 -27.91 18.78
N VAL A 84 20.54 -28.56 18.74
CA VAL A 84 20.32 -29.84 19.43
C VAL A 84 20.20 -30.97 18.43
N ASN A 85 21.26 -31.77 18.42
CA ASN A 85 21.40 -33.09 17.83
C ASN A 85 20.17 -33.98 18.06
N MET A 86 19.50 -34.44 17.00
CA MET A 86 18.42 -35.42 17.09
C MET A 86 18.59 -36.52 16.04
N SER A 87 19.09 -37.65 16.52
CA SER A 87 18.93 -38.97 15.90
C SER A 87 17.69 -39.66 16.42
N SER A 88 17.01 -40.39 15.54
CA SER A 88 16.15 -41.56 15.79
C SER A 88 14.65 -41.36 16.11
N PHE A 89 13.92 -42.41 15.71
CA PHE A 89 12.49 -42.78 15.87
C PHE A 89 11.59 -42.34 14.69
N SER A 90 11.07 -43.20 13.81
CA SER A 90 10.46 -44.56 13.82
C SER A 90 8.93 -44.49 13.68
N ASP A 91 8.47 -45.14 12.62
CA ASP A 91 7.15 -45.71 12.32
C ASP A 91 5.96 -45.52 13.28
N SER A 92 4.85 -45.04 12.71
CA SER A 92 3.54 -45.65 12.91
C SER A 92 2.57 -45.30 11.77
N PHE A 93 2.30 -46.28 10.90
CA PHE A 93 1.35 -46.19 9.79
C PHE A 93 -0.01 -46.76 10.23
N THR A 94 -1.03 -45.93 10.41
CA THR A 94 -2.40 -46.40 10.69
C THR A 94 -3.18 -46.64 9.41
N SER A 95 -3.49 -47.92 9.20
CA SER A 95 -4.43 -48.50 8.24
C SER A 95 -5.83 -47.86 8.27
N ARG A 96 -6.41 -47.64 7.08
CA ARG A 96 -7.86 -47.46 6.89
C ARG A 96 -8.38 -48.31 5.73
N GLY A 97 -9.17 -49.33 6.09
CA GLY A 97 -10.55 -49.49 5.63
C GLY A 97 -10.79 -49.96 4.18
N ILE A 98 -10.99 -51.27 4.04
CA ILE A 98 -11.54 -51.94 2.85
C ILE A 98 -13.05 -51.64 2.74
N VAL A 99 -13.52 -51.23 1.55
CA VAL A 99 -14.93 -51.36 1.16
C VAL A 99 -14.99 -52.07 -0.19
N SER A 100 -15.49 -53.30 -0.15
CA SER A 100 -15.82 -54.13 -1.31
C SER A 100 -16.97 -53.51 -2.12
N ARG A 101 -16.81 -53.45 -3.44
CA ARG A 101 -17.96 -53.39 -4.35
C ARG A 101 -17.69 -54.17 -5.64
N ALA A 102 -18.68 -54.98 -5.99
CA ALA A 102 -18.66 -56.04 -6.99
C ALA A 102 -18.46 -55.55 -8.43
N ALA A 103 -17.73 -56.36 -9.20
CA ALA A 103 -17.55 -56.26 -10.64
C ALA A 103 -18.82 -56.69 -11.42
N PRO A 104 -18.88 -56.36 -12.72
CA PRO A 104 -18.73 -57.46 -13.68
C PRO A 104 -17.85 -57.15 -14.91
N LYS A 105 -17.10 -58.20 -15.31
CA LYS A 105 -16.87 -58.78 -16.66
C LYS A 105 -16.82 -57.83 -17.86
N THR A 106 -15.93 -57.90 -18.85
CA THR A 106 -14.86 -58.81 -19.32
C THR A 106 -14.34 -58.14 -20.61
N ALA A 107 -13.03 -58.13 -20.89
CA ALA A 107 -12.47 -58.40 -22.23
C ALA A 107 -10.94 -58.28 -22.22
N THR A 108 -10.35 -59.36 -22.69
CA THR A 108 -8.93 -59.68 -22.88
C THR A 108 -8.18 -58.71 -23.78
N LYS A 109 -6.89 -58.45 -23.48
CA LYS A 109 -5.84 -58.49 -24.49
C LYS A 109 -4.46 -58.79 -23.87
N LYS A 110 -3.91 -59.93 -24.30
CA LYS A 110 -2.52 -60.38 -24.13
C LYS A 110 -1.57 -59.37 -24.79
N LEU A 111 -0.44 -59.05 -24.14
CA LEU A 111 0.78 -58.68 -24.85
C LEU A 111 2.01 -59.06 -24.03
N ARG A 112 3.08 -59.31 -24.79
CA ARG A 112 4.16 -60.25 -24.56
C ARG A 112 5.25 -59.74 -23.61
N LYS A 113 5.92 -60.74 -23.04
CA LYS A 113 7.14 -60.74 -22.25
C LYS A 113 8.38 -60.52 -23.14
N GLY A 114 9.25 -59.61 -22.71
CA GLY A 114 10.63 -59.38 -23.13
C GLY A 114 11.10 -58.14 -22.37
N GLY A 115 12.13 -58.12 -21.53
CA GLY A 115 13.30 -58.96 -21.43
C GLY A 115 14.50 -58.16 -21.93
N GLU A 116 15.02 -57.22 -21.12
CA GLU A 116 16.35 -56.62 -21.29
C GLU A 116 16.85 -55.97 -19.99
N ALA A 117 18.16 -56.02 -19.79
CA ALA A 117 18.89 -55.92 -18.53
C ALA A 117 19.17 -54.48 -18.05
N PRO A 118 19.53 -54.27 -16.76
CA PRO A 118 19.89 -52.95 -16.24
C PRO A 118 21.37 -52.64 -16.51
N ILE A 119 21.62 -51.60 -17.32
CA ILE A 119 22.94 -50.99 -17.43
C ILE A 119 23.13 -50.06 -16.23
N THR A 120 24.02 -50.48 -15.36
CA THR A 120 24.69 -49.70 -14.33
C THR A 120 25.89 -49.00 -14.98
N THR A 121 26.09 -47.70 -14.74
CA THR A 121 27.39 -46.99 -14.83
C THR A 121 27.25 -45.54 -14.35
N PRO A 122 28.35 -44.87 -13.96
CA PRO A 122 28.44 -44.27 -12.63
C PRO A 122 28.63 -42.75 -12.65
N MET A 123 28.38 -42.13 -11.49
CA MET A 123 28.78 -40.75 -11.21
C MET A 123 30.31 -40.63 -11.26
N SER A 124 30.82 -39.83 -12.19
CA SER A 124 32.21 -39.39 -12.20
C SER A 124 32.34 -38.12 -11.35
N ARG A 125 33.12 -38.24 -10.27
CA ARG A 125 33.66 -37.14 -9.48
C ARG A 125 34.63 -36.34 -10.36
N ILE A 126 34.48 -35.01 -10.36
CA ILE A 126 35.50 -34.10 -10.88
C ILE A 126 36.39 -33.69 -9.69
N PRO A 127 37.71 -33.81 -9.79
CA PRO A 127 38.64 -33.47 -8.71
C PRO A 127 38.88 -31.96 -8.63
N LEU A 128 38.94 -31.49 -7.40
CA LEU A 128 39.29 -30.14 -7.00
C LEU A 128 40.80 -30.11 -6.71
N SER A 129 41.62 -29.61 -7.63
CA SER A 129 43.02 -29.18 -7.40
C SER A 129 43.52 -28.37 -8.60
N ASP A 130 44.28 -27.31 -8.30
CA ASP A 130 45.13 -26.49 -9.18
C ASP A 130 44.45 -25.49 -10.14
N LEU A 131 44.41 -24.24 -9.69
CA LEU A 131 44.92 -23.09 -10.45
C LEU A 131 45.09 -21.90 -9.49
N GLN A 132 46.33 -21.77 -9.02
CA GLN A 132 46.94 -20.48 -8.73
C GLN A 132 46.93 -19.67 -10.03
N ASP A 133 46.38 -18.45 -10.00
CA ASP A 133 46.84 -17.29 -10.78
C ASP A 133 45.88 -16.12 -10.55
N THR A 134 46.25 -15.27 -9.59
CA THR A 134 45.67 -13.94 -9.37
C THR A 134 46.33 -12.92 -10.31
N PRO A 135 45.59 -12.17 -11.13
CA PRO A 135 46.15 -10.97 -11.73
C PRO A 135 45.85 -9.73 -10.88
N ASN A 136 46.96 -9.18 -10.35
CA ASN A 136 47.27 -7.78 -10.06
C ASN A 136 46.13 -6.77 -9.89
N ILE A 137 45.99 -6.36 -8.62
CA ILE A 137 45.48 -5.06 -8.16
C ILE A 137 46.55 -3.99 -8.47
N PRO A 138 46.24 -2.86 -9.11
CA PRO A 138 47.06 -1.67 -9.01
C PRO A 138 46.60 -0.83 -7.81
N GLU A 139 47.34 -0.93 -6.71
CA GLU A 139 47.47 0.15 -5.73
C GLU A 139 48.26 1.29 -6.39
N SER A 140 47.70 2.50 -6.42
CA SER A 140 48.45 3.77 -6.37
C SER A 140 47.48 4.93 -6.44
N PHE A 141 47.23 5.58 -5.30
CA PHE A 141 46.93 7.01 -5.24
C PHE A 141 47.24 7.49 -3.81
N ASP A 142 48.54 7.65 -3.56
CA ASP A 142 49.05 8.65 -2.61
C ASP A 142 49.59 9.84 -3.42
N ASP A 143 49.52 11.01 -2.78
CA ASP A 143 50.20 12.27 -3.09
C ASP A 143 49.74 13.12 -4.29
N ALA A 144 48.92 14.13 -3.97
CA ALA A 144 49.11 15.49 -4.48
C ALA A 144 48.48 16.52 -3.51
N ALA A 145 49.16 16.75 -2.38
CA ALA A 145 49.11 18.05 -1.73
C ALA A 145 49.85 19.05 -2.62
N GLN A 146 49.14 20.04 -3.16
CA GLN A 146 49.74 21.21 -3.78
C GLN A 146 49.39 22.44 -2.96
N ASP A 147 50.44 22.95 -2.34
CA ASP A 147 50.73 24.32 -1.96
C ASP A 147 49.92 25.39 -2.70
N LEU A 148 49.25 26.25 -1.93
CA LEU A 148 49.08 27.66 -2.27
C LEU A 148 49.39 28.51 -1.03
N ASP A 149 50.68 28.84 -0.93
CA ASP A 149 51.19 30.02 -0.23
C ASP A 149 50.78 31.29 -0.98
N SER A 150 50.21 32.26 -0.26
CA SER A 150 50.48 33.72 -0.35
C SER A 150 49.51 34.45 0.61
N GLU A 151 49.94 34.83 1.81
CA GLU A 151 50.67 36.07 2.13
C GLU A 151 49.89 37.36 1.78
N ALA A 152 49.17 37.88 2.78
CA ALA A 152 48.98 39.30 3.12
C ALA A 152 48.02 39.32 4.33
N GLY A 153 48.46 39.59 5.57
CA GLY A 153 49.16 40.79 6.00
C GLY A 153 48.15 41.70 6.68
N GLY A 154 48.10 41.69 8.02
CA GLY A 154 47.13 42.47 8.78
C GLY A 154 47.25 42.26 10.30
N ASP A 155 48.34 42.79 10.87
CA ASP A 155 48.52 43.01 12.30
C ASP A 155 47.36 43.82 12.89
N ILE A 156 46.76 43.36 14.01
CA ILE A 156 46.36 44.24 15.13
C ILE A 156 46.54 43.48 16.45
N GLU A 157 47.51 43.94 17.24
CA GLU A 157 47.70 43.68 18.67
C GLU A 157 46.45 44.02 19.48
N GLY A 158 46.17 43.22 20.52
CA GLY A 158 45.13 43.59 21.47
C GLY A 158 44.96 42.65 22.65
N SER A 159 46.01 42.50 23.45
CA SER A 159 45.93 41.97 24.81
C SER A 159 44.80 42.63 25.61
N ARG A 160 43.96 41.86 26.30
CA ARG A 160 43.44 42.19 27.65
C ARG A 160 42.76 40.99 28.31
N SER A 161 43.44 40.52 29.35
CA SER A 161 42.91 39.64 30.37
C SER A 161 41.88 40.34 31.27
N SER A 162 40.82 39.59 31.62
CA SER A 162 40.07 39.64 32.91
C SER A 162 39.20 40.91 33.16
N PRO A 163 38.11 40.86 33.98
CA PRO A 163 38.00 40.06 35.21
C PRO A 163 36.62 39.46 35.58
N ALA A 164 36.71 38.52 36.53
CA ALA A 164 35.61 38.02 37.34
C ALA A 164 35.01 39.16 38.19
N LEU A 165 33.69 39.35 38.08
CA LEU A 165 32.93 40.23 38.97
C LEU A 165 32.33 39.42 40.12
N GLN A 166 32.89 39.64 41.30
CA GLN A 166 32.30 39.34 42.58
C GLN A 166 31.13 40.29 42.83
N VAL A 167 29.97 39.75 43.20
CA VAL A 167 28.78 40.53 43.60
C VAL A 167 28.66 40.56 45.14
N PRO A 168 28.25 41.68 45.76
CA PRO A 168 28.38 41.90 47.20
C PRO A 168 27.29 41.22 48.03
N ARG A 169 27.70 40.79 49.22
CA ARG A 169 26.83 40.48 50.37
C ARG A 169 26.14 41.74 50.92
N LYS A 170 24.90 41.53 51.40
CA LYS A 170 24.16 42.15 52.53
C LYS A 170 22.90 42.93 52.15
N ARG A 171 21.73 42.35 52.49
CA ARG A 171 20.81 42.95 53.49
C ARG A 171 19.71 41.96 53.89
N ALA A 172 19.58 41.77 55.19
CA ALA A 172 18.46 41.09 55.84
C ALA A 172 17.18 41.94 55.70
N ARG A 173 16.08 41.31 55.28
CA ARG A 173 14.73 41.86 55.41
C ARG A 173 13.75 40.74 55.79
N SER A 174 13.25 40.87 57.01
CA SER A 174 11.99 40.35 57.58
C SER A 174 11.27 39.23 56.82
N SER A 175 11.37 38.02 57.39
CA SER A 175 10.48 36.90 57.16
C SER A 175 9.06 37.21 57.67
N SER A 176 8.14 37.48 56.76
CA SER A 176 6.70 37.34 57.04
C SER A 176 6.28 35.90 56.73
N PRO A 177 5.64 35.18 57.67
CA PRO A 177 5.23 33.80 57.47
C PRO A 177 3.97 33.74 56.59
N THR A 178 4.14 33.84 55.27
CA THR A 178 3.08 33.46 54.34
C THR A 178 2.86 31.96 54.49
N LYS A 179 1.72 31.60 55.09
CA LYS A 179 1.20 30.24 55.24
C LYS A 179 1.22 29.53 53.87
N ARG A 180 2.34 28.88 53.59
CA ARG A 180 2.57 28.06 52.41
C ARG A 180 1.63 26.88 52.52
N ARG A 181 0.41 27.01 51.97
CA ARG A 181 -0.56 25.93 51.81
C ARG A 181 0.19 24.79 51.15
N LYS A 182 0.56 23.77 51.94
CA LYS A 182 1.06 22.50 51.45
C LYS A 182 -0.04 21.97 50.54
N LYS A 183 0.08 22.19 49.23
CA LYS A 183 -0.73 21.50 48.22
C LYS A 183 -0.36 20.03 48.42
N ARG A 184 -1.19 19.31 49.18
CA ARG A 184 -1.15 17.85 49.28
C ARG A 184 -1.11 17.35 47.85
N ALA A 185 0.00 16.73 47.44
CA ALA A 185 0.07 16.01 46.19
C ALA A 185 -1.11 15.03 46.19
N LYS A 186 -2.02 15.17 45.22
CA LYS A 186 -3.06 14.17 45.01
C LYS A 186 -2.33 12.86 44.73
N VAL A 187 -2.50 11.90 45.61
CA VAL A 187 -2.01 10.53 45.40
C VAL A 187 -2.63 10.06 44.08
N ALA A 188 -1.79 9.70 43.12
CA ALA A 188 -2.25 9.20 41.82
C ALA A 188 -3.08 7.94 42.06
N GLU A 189 -4.31 7.92 41.57
CA GLU A 189 -5.12 6.70 41.61
C GLU A 189 -4.43 5.61 40.80
N PRO A 190 -4.46 4.35 41.29
CA PRO A 190 -3.84 3.23 40.58
C PRO A 190 -4.51 2.99 39.23
N LEU A 191 -3.70 2.62 38.22
CA LEU A 191 -4.20 2.21 36.90
C LEU A 191 -5.03 0.93 37.03
N SER A 192 -6.15 0.87 36.32
CA SER A 192 -6.99 -0.34 36.25
C SER A 192 -6.37 -1.38 35.33
N GLN A 193 -6.50 -2.65 35.69
CA GLN A 193 -6.11 -3.76 34.84
C GLN A 193 -7.24 -4.11 33.87
N ALA A 194 -6.90 -4.40 32.61
CA ALA A 194 -7.87 -4.84 31.62
C ALA A 194 -8.57 -6.13 32.08
N ALA A 195 -9.91 -6.12 32.12
CA ALA A 195 -10.70 -7.28 32.47
C ALA A 195 -10.88 -8.24 31.28
N PHE A 196 -10.85 -9.53 31.57
CA PHE A 196 -11.05 -10.60 30.59
C PHE A 196 -12.50 -11.09 30.61
N VAL A 197 -12.97 -11.55 29.45
CA VAL A 197 -14.24 -12.28 29.35
C VAL A 197 -14.16 -13.53 30.24
N ALA A 198 -15.15 -13.73 31.10
CA ALA A 198 -15.19 -14.77 32.14
C ALA A 198 -14.16 -14.62 33.29
N GLY A 199 -13.51 -13.45 33.42
CA GLY A 199 -12.65 -13.13 34.57
C GLY A 199 -11.34 -13.92 34.64
N LYS A 200 -10.99 -14.69 33.59
CA LYS A 200 -9.75 -15.46 33.51
C LYS A 200 -8.99 -15.09 32.25
N ALA A 201 -7.69 -14.85 32.39
CA ALA A 201 -6.81 -14.69 31.25
C ALA A 201 -6.84 -15.96 30.38
N PRO A 202 -6.95 -15.85 29.05
CA PRO A 202 -6.96 -17.00 28.16
C PRO A 202 -5.63 -17.75 28.28
N GLY A 203 -5.69 -19.06 28.55
CA GLY A 203 -4.51 -19.92 28.71
C GLY A 203 -3.74 -20.23 27.41
N GLY A 204 -4.22 -19.75 26.27
CA GLY A 204 -3.54 -19.91 24.99
C GLY A 204 -2.52 -18.80 24.72
N SER A 205 -1.43 -19.15 24.03
CA SER A 205 -0.45 -18.20 23.49
C SER A 205 -1.09 -17.19 22.53
N ARG A 206 -2.17 -17.60 21.83
CA ARG A 206 -2.89 -16.71 20.92
C ARG A 206 -3.72 -15.69 21.68
N THR A 207 -3.44 -14.42 21.38
CA THR A 207 -4.13 -13.25 21.91
C THR A 207 -5.26 -12.84 20.98
N ASN A 208 -6.51 -12.84 21.46
CA ASN A 208 -7.65 -12.37 20.68
C ASN A 208 -8.27 -11.12 21.30
N LEU A 209 -8.65 -10.17 20.46
CA LEU A 209 -9.37 -8.96 20.88
C LEU A 209 -10.70 -9.30 21.59
N LYS A 210 -11.34 -10.41 21.22
CA LYS A 210 -12.58 -10.90 21.84
C LYS A 210 -12.40 -11.32 23.30
N ASP A 211 -11.18 -11.60 23.73
CA ASP A 211 -10.87 -12.04 25.09
C ASP A 211 -11.04 -10.93 26.13
N TYR A 212 -11.10 -9.66 25.70
CA TYR A 212 -11.19 -8.49 26.57
C TYR A 212 -12.65 -7.99 26.66
N THR A 213 -13.06 -7.50 27.83
CA THR A 213 -14.33 -6.79 28.01
C THR A 213 -14.21 -5.32 27.65
N GLU A 214 -15.33 -4.60 27.60
CA GLU A 214 -15.29 -3.14 27.57
C GLU A 214 -14.80 -2.58 28.91
N PRO A 215 -14.09 -1.43 28.93
CA PRO A 215 -13.72 -0.59 27.78
C PRO A 215 -12.45 -1.06 27.04
N ALA A 216 -11.72 -2.05 27.56
CA ALA A 216 -10.40 -2.48 27.06
C ALA A 216 -10.42 -2.86 25.57
N ARG A 217 -11.48 -3.55 25.13
CA ARG A 217 -11.65 -3.97 23.74
C ARG A 217 -11.71 -2.78 22.78
N THR A 218 -12.50 -1.75 23.10
CA THR A 218 -12.61 -0.54 22.28
C THR A 218 -11.28 0.22 22.23
N LEU A 219 -10.60 0.37 23.37
CA LEU A 219 -9.29 1.02 23.45
C LEU A 219 -8.25 0.28 22.58
N LEU A 220 -8.18 -1.05 22.69
CA LEU A 220 -7.30 -1.88 21.86
C LEU A 220 -7.56 -1.73 20.38
N HIS A 221 -8.82 -1.80 19.97
CA HIS A 221 -9.18 -1.62 18.57
C HIS A 221 -8.77 -0.24 18.04
N ASN A 222 -8.98 0.83 18.81
CA ASN A 222 -8.55 2.18 18.44
C ASN A 222 -7.02 2.30 18.38
N ALA A 223 -6.30 1.69 19.33
CA ALA A 223 -4.84 1.67 19.35
C ALA A 223 -4.26 0.92 18.13
N MET A 224 -4.85 -0.23 17.76
CA MET A 224 -4.49 -0.98 16.56
C MET A 224 -4.63 -0.12 15.29
N HIS A 225 -5.76 0.56 15.10
CA HIS A 225 -5.95 1.45 13.94
C HIS A 225 -4.95 2.61 13.90
N ARG A 226 -4.60 3.20 15.04
CA ARG A 226 -3.58 4.26 15.12
C ARG A 226 -2.19 3.72 14.79
N TYR A 227 -1.87 2.51 15.26
CA TYR A 227 -0.60 1.87 14.96
C TYR A 227 -0.45 1.55 13.46
N GLU A 228 -1.51 1.04 12.82
CA GLU A 228 -1.52 0.88 11.36
C GLU A 228 -1.26 2.20 10.62
N VAL A 229 -1.82 3.32 11.11
CA VAL A 229 -1.56 4.64 10.53
C VAL A 229 -0.08 5.02 10.68
N CYS A 230 0.55 4.79 11.83
CA CYS A 230 1.98 5.03 11.99
C CYS A 230 2.82 4.19 11.00
N VAL A 231 2.44 2.94 10.75
CA VAL A 231 3.09 2.07 9.76
C VAL A 231 2.88 2.59 8.33
N ASP A 232 1.67 3.07 8.03
CA ASP A 232 1.29 3.59 6.71
C ASP A 232 1.91 4.96 6.40
N THR A 233 2.26 5.78 7.40
CA THR A 233 2.65 7.20 7.21
C THR A 233 3.98 7.64 7.81
N LEU A 234 4.53 6.92 8.80
CA LEU A 234 5.76 7.32 9.49
C LEU A 234 6.94 6.39 9.20
N ASN A 235 6.76 5.08 9.35
CA ASN A 235 7.77 4.08 9.02
C ASN A 235 7.09 2.72 8.83
N THR A 236 7.20 2.16 7.63
CA THR A 236 6.56 0.89 7.24
C THR A 236 7.23 -0.34 7.87
N TYR A 237 8.53 -0.24 8.20
CA TYR A 237 9.34 -1.31 8.78
C TYR A 237 10.06 -0.83 10.04
N PRO A 238 9.30 -0.43 11.09
CA PRO A 238 9.89 0.09 12.32
C PRO A 238 10.65 -1.01 13.07
N GLY A 239 11.81 -0.70 13.62
CA GLY A 239 12.54 -1.61 14.52
C GLY A 239 11.83 -1.80 15.86
N ALA A 240 12.15 -2.87 16.59
CA ALA A 240 11.44 -3.27 17.81
C ALA A 240 11.33 -2.16 18.88
N GLU A 241 12.38 -1.35 19.04
CA GLU A 241 12.38 -0.22 19.98
C GLU A 241 11.35 0.84 19.59
N LEU A 242 11.33 1.26 18.31
CA LEU A 242 10.39 2.25 17.78
C LEU A 242 8.94 1.71 17.82
N GLN A 243 8.74 0.42 17.55
CA GLN A 243 7.44 -0.22 17.70
C GLN A 243 6.92 -0.10 19.14
N MET A 244 7.75 -0.44 20.12
CA MET A 244 7.37 -0.37 21.53
C MET A 244 7.13 1.08 21.99
N GLN A 245 7.90 2.04 21.47
CA GLN A 245 7.67 3.46 21.71
C GLN A 245 6.29 3.88 21.20
N TRP A 246 5.97 3.61 19.94
CA TRP A 246 4.66 3.93 19.35
C TRP A 246 3.51 3.30 20.12
N VAL A 247 3.64 2.01 20.49
CA VAL A 247 2.59 1.32 21.26
C VAL A 247 2.30 2.04 22.57
N LYS A 248 3.34 2.46 23.31
CA LYS A 248 3.17 3.19 24.58
C LYS A 248 2.50 4.54 24.37
N GLU A 249 2.97 5.33 23.40
CA GLU A 249 2.44 6.65 23.10
C GLU A 249 0.98 6.58 22.61
N ILE A 250 0.68 5.66 21.70
CA ILE A 250 -0.67 5.45 21.18
C ILE A 250 -1.61 4.99 22.29
N TRP A 251 -1.16 4.07 23.15
CA TRP A 251 -1.98 3.58 24.25
C TRP A 251 -2.32 4.69 25.25
N ASP A 252 -1.33 5.52 25.60
CA ASP A 252 -1.53 6.68 26.48
C ASP A 252 -2.52 7.69 25.88
N GLN A 253 -2.39 8.00 24.58
CA GLN A 253 -3.32 8.87 23.86
C GLN A 253 -4.74 8.31 23.86
N VAL A 254 -4.91 7.03 23.53
CA VAL A 254 -6.23 6.39 23.45
C VAL A 254 -6.90 6.30 24.83
N CYS A 255 -6.14 6.00 25.88
CA CYS A 255 -6.62 6.03 27.25
C CYS A 255 -7.04 7.46 27.66
N THR A 256 -6.20 8.45 27.37
CA THR A 256 -6.47 9.86 27.68
C THR A 256 -7.72 10.38 26.98
N GLU A 257 -7.90 10.09 25.68
CA GLU A 257 -9.07 10.50 24.90
C GLU A 257 -10.37 9.84 25.37
N ALA A 258 -10.29 8.62 25.89
CA ALA A 258 -11.45 7.90 26.44
C ALA A 258 -11.72 8.23 27.92
N GLU A 259 -10.89 9.06 28.55
CA GLU A 259 -10.88 9.32 29.99
C GLU A 259 -10.73 8.04 30.85
N GLU A 260 -10.08 7.02 30.28
CA GLU A 260 -9.85 5.72 30.91
C GLU A 260 -8.41 5.63 31.41
N ARG A 261 -8.20 4.95 32.54
CA ARG A 261 -6.86 4.76 33.13
C ARG A 261 -6.50 3.29 33.16
N MET A 262 -6.12 2.73 32.01
CA MET A 262 -5.85 1.31 31.86
C MET A 262 -4.37 1.01 31.64
N GLN A 263 -3.85 0.01 32.34
CA GLN A 263 -2.46 -0.43 32.18
C GLN A 263 -2.26 -1.16 30.84
N LEU A 264 -1.23 -0.76 30.09
CA LEU A 264 -0.74 -1.50 28.93
C LEU A 264 -0.01 -2.77 29.41
N THR A 265 -0.53 -3.94 29.06
CA THR A 265 0.15 -5.22 29.31
C THR A 265 0.99 -5.63 28.10
N GLU A 266 2.00 -6.49 28.30
CA GLU A 266 2.82 -7.03 27.20
C GLU A 266 1.96 -7.77 26.16
N ARG A 267 0.94 -8.51 26.61
CA ARG A 267 -0.05 -9.17 25.75
C ARG A 267 -0.78 -8.17 24.83
N MET A 268 -1.12 -7.01 25.36
CA MET A 268 -1.76 -5.93 24.62
C MET A 268 -0.81 -5.24 23.66
N ALA A 269 0.44 -5.01 24.09
CA ALA A 269 1.48 -4.46 23.23
C ALA A 269 1.74 -5.37 22.02
N GLY A 270 1.92 -6.68 22.24
CA GLY A 270 2.11 -7.66 21.18
C GLY A 270 0.92 -7.76 20.22
N MET A 271 -0.31 -7.54 20.70
CA MET A 271 -1.47 -7.46 19.82
C MET A 271 -1.44 -6.22 18.92
N ILE A 272 -1.02 -5.06 19.46
CA ILE A 272 -0.95 -3.81 18.69
C ILE A 272 0.17 -3.91 17.65
N THR A 273 1.36 -4.41 18.01
CA THR A 273 2.49 -4.52 17.06
C THR A 273 2.22 -5.48 15.91
N LYS A 274 1.50 -6.60 16.14
CA LYS A 274 1.08 -7.55 15.10
C LYS A 274 0.24 -6.92 13.99
N TYR A 275 -0.39 -5.76 14.23
CA TYR A 275 -1.11 -5.06 13.18
C TYR A 275 -0.19 -4.38 12.16
N GLY A 276 1.13 -4.34 12.38
CA GLY A 276 2.08 -3.85 11.38
C GLY A 276 2.12 -4.71 10.11
N SER A 277 2.25 -6.03 10.25
CA SER A 277 2.19 -6.95 9.10
C SER A 277 0.81 -6.95 8.44
N HIS A 278 -0.25 -6.82 9.25
CA HIS A 278 -1.62 -6.67 8.77
C HIS A 278 -1.81 -5.40 7.92
N ALA A 279 -1.26 -4.26 8.33
CA ALA A 279 -1.32 -3.02 7.57
C ALA A 279 -0.72 -3.19 6.18
N ARG A 280 0.50 -3.72 6.10
CA ARG A 280 1.23 -3.97 4.84
C ARG A 280 0.48 -4.96 3.94
N SER A 281 0.04 -6.09 4.49
CA SER A 281 -0.75 -7.09 3.76
C SER A 281 -2.07 -6.53 3.23
N THR A 282 -2.70 -5.63 3.99
CA THR A 282 -3.92 -4.93 3.55
C THR A 282 -3.66 -4.07 2.32
N VAL A 283 -2.53 -3.36 2.25
CA VAL A 283 -2.15 -2.57 1.06
C VAL A 283 -2.06 -3.47 -0.16
N VAL A 284 -1.30 -4.55 -0.08
CA VAL A 284 -1.11 -5.51 -1.18
C VAL A 284 -2.44 -6.14 -1.61
N GLY A 285 -3.27 -6.56 -0.66
CA GLY A 285 -4.58 -7.11 -0.93
C GLY A 285 -5.52 -6.14 -1.65
N CYS A 286 -5.34 -4.83 -1.46
CA CYS A 286 -6.08 -3.79 -2.19
C CYS A 286 -5.46 -3.48 -3.56
N VAL A 287 -4.13 -3.54 -3.69
CA VAL A 287 -3.38 -3.18 -4.92
C VAL A 287 -3.40 -4.30 -5.96
N CYS A 288 -3.17 -5.55 -5.56
CA CYS A 288 -3.07 -6.70 -6.47
C CYS A 288 -4.24 -6.80 -7.47
N PRO A 289 -5.52 -6.64 -7.06
CA PRO A 289 -6.66 -6.68 -7.98
C PRO A 289 -6.67 -5.57 -9.04
N LEU A 290 -5.92 -4.47 -8.85
CA LEU A 290 -5.86 -3.32 -9.75
C LEU A 290 -4.81 -3.48 -10.85
N ILE A 291 -3.74 -4.24 -10.62
CA ILE A 291 -2.58 -4.34 -11.53
C ILE A 291 -2.97 -4.88 -12.90
N ALA A 292 -3.62 -6.05 -12.94
CA ALA A 292 -3.92 -6.70 -14.20
C ALA A 292 -4.88 -5.90 -15.11
N PRO A 293 -6.00 -5.35 -14.60
CA PRO A 293 -6.86 -4.48 -15.39
C PRO A 293 -6.17 -3.20 -15.87
N THR A 294 -5.30 -2.61 -15.05
CA THR A 294 -4.68 -1.31 -15.34
C THR A 294 -3.61 -1.41 -16.41
N PHE A 295 -2.72 -2.39 -16.31
CA PHE A 295 -1.63 -2.58 -17.27
C PHE A 295 -1.97 -3.56 -18.40
N GLY A 296 -3.11 -4.25 -18.30
CA GLY A 296 -3.56 -5.19 -19.31
C GLY A 296 -2.81 -6.53 -19.30
N PHE A 297 -2.32 -6.96 -18.13
CA PHE A 297 -1.91 -8.35 -17.91
C PHE A 297 -3.10 -9.28 -18.14
N LYS A 298 -2.83 -10.47 -18.66
CA LYS A 298 -3.86 -11.47 -18.95
C LYS A 298 -3.55 -12.77 -18.25
N LEU A 299 -4.59 -13.41 -17.71
CA LEU A 299 -4.52 -14.79 -17.25
C LEU A 299 -4.55 -15.73 -18.46
N GLY A 300 -3.69 -16.74 -18.45
CA GLY A 300 -3.67 -17.80 -19.46
C GLY A 300 -2.26 -18.26 -19.83
N ASP A 301 -2.21 -19.44 -20.46
CA ASP A 301 -0.95 -20.18 -20.67
C ASP A 301 -0.48 -20.20 -22.12
N SER A 302 -1.18 -19.52 -23.03
CA SER A 302 -0.77 -19.46 -24.43
C SER A 302 0.52 -18.65 -24.58
N ASP A 303 1.44 -19.07 -25.44
CA ASP A 303 2.68 -18.36 -25.74
C ASP A 303 2.49 -16.88 -26.03
N LYS A 304 1.41 -16.51 -26.72
CA LYS A 304 1.08 -15.12 -27.03
C LYS A 304 0.80 -14.29 -25.77
N ILE A 305 0.10 -14.88 -24.79
CA ILE A 305 -0.18 -14.22 -23.49
C ILE A 305 1.11 -14.12 -22.69
N LEU A 306 1.90 -15.20 -22.61
CA LEU A 306 3.17 -15.22 -21.87
C LEU A 306 4.13 -14.14 -22.38
N ARG A 307 4.35 -14.07 -23.70
CA ARG A 307 5.21 -13.04 -24.32
C ARG A 307 4.68 -11.63 -24.08
N LYS A 308 3.36 -11.43 -24.09
CA LYS A 308 2.77 -10.12 -23.81
C LYS A 308 3.02 -9.71 -22.35
N ASN A 309 2.73 -10.58 -21.40
CA ASN A 309 2.90 -10.32 -19.98
C ASN A 309 4.38 -10.09 -19.65
N LEU A 310 5.31 -10.90 -20.19
CA LEU A 310 6.75 -10.71 -20.04
C LEU A 310 7.22 -9.35 -20.60
N LYS A 311 6.69 -8.94 -21.76
CA LYS A 311 7.00 -7.63 -22.32
C LYS A 311 6.51 -6.50 -21.41
N LEU A 312 5.28 -6.62 -20.88
CA LEU A 312 4.72 -5.62 -19.96
C LEU A 312 5.50 -5.56 -18.65
N HIS A 313 5.78 -6.69 -18.01
CA HIS A 313 6.61 -6.79 -16.80
C HIS A 313 7.94 -6.05 -16.98
N LYS A 314 8.68 -6.37 -18.04
CA LYS A 314 9.95 -5.70 -18.36
C LYS A 314 9.80 -4.19 -18.55
N VAL A 315 8.82 -3.74 -19.33
CA VAL A 315 8.62 -2.30 -19.59
C VAL A 315 8.22 -1.54 -18.32
N LEU A 316 7.45 -2.16 -17.42
CA LEU A 316 6.98 -1.51 -16.20
C LEU A 316 8.06 -1.42 -15.12
N LEU A 317 8.93 -2.43 -15.02
CA LEU A 317 10.01 -2.47 -14.02
C LEU A 317 11.33 -1.89 -14.52
N ASP A 318 11.51 -1.72 -15.83
CA ASP A 318 12.64 -0.98 -16.39
C ASP A 318 12.67 0.44 -15.83
N GLU A 319 13.69 0.74 -15.01
CA GLU A 319 13.83 1.99 -14.24
C GLU A 319 12.53 2.40 -13.51
N SER A 320 11.79 1.41 -13.01
CA SER A 320 10.50 1.59 -12.33
C SER A 320 9.51 2.46 -13.12
N GLY A 321 9.40 2.20 -14.42
CA GLY A 321 8.52 2.90 -15.36
C GLY A 321 7.05 3.04 -14.91
N PHE A 322 6.56 2.16 -14.03
CA PHE A 322 5.21 2.23 -13.45
C PHE A 322 4.96 3.49 -12.59
N HIS A 323 5.99 4.20 -12.12
CA HIS A 323 5.84 5.46 -11.38
C HIS A 323 5.29 6.60 -12.25
N TYR A 324 5.57 6.56 -13.55
CA TYR A 324 5.33 7.67 -14.45
C TYR A 324 3.93 7.63 -15.06
N ARG A 325 3.33 8.81 -15.25
CA ARG A 325 2.06 8.95 -15.96
C ARG A 325 2.16 8.44 -17.39
N ASP A 326 3.24 8.82 -18.07
CA ASP A 326 3.63 8.27 -19.36
C ASP A 326 4.87 7.40 -19.14
N THR A 327 4.68 6.08 -19.16
CA THR A 327 5.75 5.09 -18.92
C THR A 327 6.81 5.11 -20.02
N GLU A 328 6.45 5.37 -21.28
CA GLU A 328 7.41 5.36 -22.39
C GLU A 328 8.21 6.66 -22.44
N ALA A 329 7.55 7.81 -22.29
CA ALA A 329 8.23 9.11 -22.27
C ALA A 329 8.89 9.42 -20.91
N ARG A 330 8.65 8.60 -19.88
CA ARG A 330 9.09 8.78 -18.49
C ARG A 330 8.74 10.17 -17.95
N THR A 331 7.50 10.61 -18.19
CA THR A 331 7.01 11.92 -17.73
C THR A 331 5.95 11.81 -16.65
N GLY A 332 5.96 12.76 -15.71
CA GLY A 332 5.02 12.80 -14.60
C GLY A 332 5.30 11.72 -13.55
N TYR A 333 6.48 11.75 -12.94
CA TYR A 333 6.85 10.88 -11.82
C TYR A 333 5.81 10.94 -10.69
N ALA A 334 5.52 9.77 -10.10
CA ALA A 334 4.47 9.54 -9.10
C ALA A 334 3.03 9.88 -9.53
N LYS A 335 2.77 10.15 -10.83
CA LYS A 335 1.45 10.55 -11.34
C LYS A 335 0.77 9.47 -12.18
N ASN A 336 1.25 8.23 -12.15
CA ASN A 336 0.53 7.12 -12.76
C ASN A 336 -0.84 6.92 -12.08
N ASP A 337 -1.89 6.67 -12.86
CA ASP A 337 -3.26 6.51 -12.33
C ASP A 337 -3.35 5.35 -11.33
N ILE A 338 -2.54 4.30 -11.48
CA ILE A 338 -2.49 3.16 -10.55
C ILE A 338 -2.08 3.58 -9.13
N VAL A 339 -1.22 4.59 -8.98
CA VAL A 339 -0.73 5.08 -7.69
C VAL A 339 -1.88 5.74 -6.93
N MET A 340 -2.60 6.65 -7.60
CA MET A 340 -3.77 7.31 -7.04
C MET A 340 -4.90 6.32 -6.72
N GLU A 341 -5.18 5.39 -7.64
CA GLU A 341 -6.22 4.39 -7.44
C GLU A 341 -5.88 3.43 -6.28
N SER A 342 -4.62 3.02 -6.17
CA SER A 342 -4.11 2.20 -5.05
C SER A 342 -4.30 2.89 -3.71
N MET A 343 -3.94 4.18 -3.62
CA MET A 343 -4.16 4.96 -2.40
C MET A 343 -5.67 5.10 -2.09
N ARG A 344 -6.49 5.30 -3.13
CA ARG A 344 -7.93 5.45 -2.99
C ARG A 344 -8.58 4.22 -2.38
N VAL A 345 -8.31 3.03 -2.92
CA VAL A 345 -8.94 1.79 -2.42
C VAL A 345 -8.42 1.38 -1.05
N THR A 346 -7.17 1.73 -0.73
CA THR A 346 -6.52 1.36 0.55
C THR A 346 -6.94 2.27 1.69
N TRP A 347 -6.74 3.59 1.54
CA TRP A 347 -6.92 4.54 2.65
C TRP A 347 -8.14 5.45 2.51
N PHE A 348 -8.69 5.63 1.31
CA PHE A 348 -9.75 6.60 1.02
C PHE A 348 -10.97 5.97 0.34
N LYS A 349 -11.31 4.72 0.67
CA LYS A 349 -12.42 4.01 0.00
C LYS A 349 -13.80 4.58 0.31
N ASN A 350 -13.97 5.20 1.49
CA ASN A 350 -15.23 5.77 1.96
C ASN A 350 -14.98 6.79 3.10
N LYS A 351 -16.04 7.41 3.62
CA LYS A 351 -15.97 8.43 4.68
C LYS A 351 -15.44 7.92 6.03
N SER A 352 -15.46 6.60 6.26
CA SER A 352 -14.96 5.97 7.48
C SER A 352 -13.57 5.34 7.30
N ALA A 353 -12.96 5.47 6.11
CA ALA A 353 -11.65 4.93 5.81
C ALA A 353 -10.55 5.65 6.61
N ARG A 354 -9.43 4.96 6.84
CA ARG A 354 -8.33 5.46 7.71
C ARG A 354 -7.80 6.83 7.26
N GLY A 355 -7.59 7.02 5.95
CA GLY A 355 -7.12 8.29 5.40
C GLY A 355 -8.09 9.45 5.60
N VAL A 356 -9.39 9.19 5.79
CA VAL A 356 -10.39 10.21 6.13
C VAL A 356 -10.43 10.47 7.63
N ARG A 357 -10.38 9.41 8.46
CA ARG A 357 -10.43 9.52 9.93
C ARG A 357 -9.17 10.16 10.51
N PHE A 358 -8.01 9.82 9.96
CA PHE A 358 -6.68 10.28 10.41
C PHE A 358 -6.06 11.25 9.41
N MET A 359 -6.89 12.17 8.89
CA MET A 359 -6.51 13.10 7.83
C MET A 359 -5.19 13.84 8.06
N GLN A 360 -4.92 14.26 9.30
CA GLN A 360 -3.69 14.98 9.64
C GLN A 360 -2.43 14.14 9.39
N ALA A 361 -2.51 12.82 9.54
CA ALA A 361 -1.38 11.92 9.28
C ALA A 361 -1.12 11.71 7.77
N PHE A 362 -2.10 11.99 6.92
CA PHE A 362 -2.03 11.81 5.46
C PHE A 362 -1.99 13.14 4.68
N SER A 363 -1.95 14.29 5.35
CA SER A 363 -1.99 15.62 4.71
C SER A 363 -0.70 16.40 4.99
N PRO A 364 0.16 16.64 3.98
CA PRO A 364 0.12 16.09 2.62
C PRO A 364 0.39 14.58 2.61
N ILE A 365 0.16 13.89 1.49
CA ILE A 365 0.53 12.46 1.37
C ILE A 365 2.02 12.31 1.69
N THR A 366 2.35 11.44 2.64
CA THR A 366 3.73 11.25 3.09
C THR A 366 4.55 10.51 2.05
N LEU A 367 5.88 10.71 2.04
CA LEU A 367 6.78 9.93 1.19
C LEU A 367 6.75 8.44 1.58
N VAL A 368 6.56 8.15 2.87
CA VAL A 368 6.40 6.78 3.40
C VAL A 368 5.19 6.08 2.78
N THR A 369 4.03 6.76 2.74
CA THR A 369 2.81 6.21 2.12
C THR A 369 3.00 5.96 0.62
N LEU A 370 3.70 6.86 -0.08
CA LEU A 370 4.02 6.68 -1.50
C LEU A 370 4.99 5.51 -1.71
N ALA A 371 6.05 5.40 -0.92
CA ALA A 371 7.03 4.31 -1.01
C ALA A 371 6.38 2.95 -0.75
N LEU A 372 5.53 2.83 0.27
CA LEU A 372 4.75 1.62 0.53
C LEU A 372 3.81 1.29 -0.63
N THR A 373 3.17 2.31 -1.23
CA THR A 373 2.33 2.11 -2.42
C THR A 373 3.14 1.60 -3.61
N PHE A 374 4.32 2.17 -3.87
CA PHE A 374 5.21 1.75 -4.95
C PHE A 374 5.71 0.32 -4.75
N THR A 375 6.13 0.00 -3.53
CA THR A 375 6.56 -1.35 -3.14
C THR A 375 5.46 -2.38 -3.39
N ALA A 376 4.23 -2.08 -3.00
CA ALA A 376 3.09 -2.98 -3.23
C ALA A 376 2.77 -3.14 -4.73
N ILE A 377 2.87 -2.07 -5.53
CA ILE A 377 2.65 -2.13 -6.98
C ILE A 377 3.74 -2.97 -7.65
N GLU A 378 5.01 -2.73 -7.32
CA GLU A 378 6.15 -3.49 -7.85
C GLU A 378 6.01 -4.97 -7.51
N PHE A 379 5.75 -5.30 -6.24
CA PHE A 379 5.51 -6.67 -5.81
C PHE A 379 4.43 -7.36 -6.65
N CYS A 380 3.29 -6.71 -6.86
CA CYS A 380 2.20 -7.29 -7.65
C CYS A 380 2.51 -7.36 -9.16
N ILE A 381 3.42 -6.54 -9.68
CA ILE A 381 3.93 -6.68 -11.05
C ILE A 381 4.86 -7.88 -11.12
N GLU A 382 5.71 -8.10 -10.11
CA GLU A 382 6.64 -9.24 -10.03
C GLU A 382 5.96 -10.61 -10.01
N GLU A 383 4.70 -10.68 -9.55
CA GLU A 383 3.86 -11.87 -9.70
C GLU A 383 3.66 -12.32 -11.17
N TYR A 384 4.02 -11.47 -12.15
CA TYR A 384 3.99 -11.77 -13.59
C TYR A 384 5.37 -11.95 -14.23
N SER A 385 6.45 -12.05 -13.45
CA SER A 385 7.85 -12.16 -13.91
C SER A 385 8.10 -13.32 -14.89
N THR A 386 7.35 -14.41 -14.79
CA THR A 386 7.43 -15.57 -15.71
C THR A 386 6.48 -15.47 -16.92
N GLY A 387 5.72 -14.39 -17.01
CA GLY A 387 4.59 -14.23 -17.93
C GLY A 387 3.31 -14.91 -17.48
N ARG A 388 3.36 -15.79 -16.46
CA ARG A 388 2.20 -16.37 -15.76
C ARG A 388 2.03 -15.65 -14.43
N PHE A 389 0.77 -15.50 -14.01
CA PHE A 389 0.48 -15.05 -12.65
C PHE A 389 0.90 -16.11 -11.64
N GLN A 390 1.81 -15.76 -10.74
CA GLN A 390 2.29 -16.57 -9.63
C GLN A 390 2.08 -15.79 -8.34
N PRO A 391 1.11 -16.18 -7.49
CA PRO A 391 0.86 -15.46 -6.25
C PRO A 391 2.08 -15.53 -5.33
N GLY A 392 2.61 -14.37 -4.97
CA GLY A 392 3.74 -14.24 -4.05
C GLY A 392 3.28 -14.13 -2.60
N ILE A 393 4.23 -14.29 -1.67
CA ILE A 393 4.05 -13.89 -0.26
C ILE A 393 4.72 -12.53 -0.10
N PHE A 394 3.99 -11.55 0.46
CA PHE A 394 4.57 -10.24 0.75
C PHE A 394 5.41 -10.31 2.03
N ASP A 395 6.60 -10.89 1.89
CA ASP A 395 7.57 -11.07 2.96
C ASP A 395 8.21 -9.74 3.39
N GLU A 396 8.50 -9.59 4.68
CA GLU A 396 9.11 -8.38 5.23
C GLU A 396 10.57 -8.24 4.83
N VAL A 397 11.34 -9.33 4.79
CA VAL A 397 12.77 -9.29 4.50
C VAL A 397 13.02 -8.78 3.08
N GLU A 398 12.36 -9.39 2.09
CA GLU A 398 12.52 -9.01 0.68
C GLU A 398 11.91 -7.65 0.35
N ASN A 399 10.73 -7.33 0.89
CA ASN A 399 10.05 -6.09 0.53
C ASN A 399 10.54 -4.86 1.30
N LYS A 400 11.25 -5.05 2.42
CA LYS A 400 11.90 -3.94 3.14
C LYS A 400 13.00 -3.29 2.30
N GLU A 401 13.82 -4.08 1.61
CA GLU A 401 14.88 -3.54 0.75
C GLU A 401 14.29 -2.73 -0.43
N ARG A 402 13.30 -3.31 -1.14
CA ARG A 402 12.56 -2.60 -2.20
C ARG A 402 11.96 -1.29 -1.70
N TYR A 403 11.32 -1.33 -0.53
CA TYR A 403 10.76 -0.14 0.10
C TYR A 403 11.79 0.93 0.39
N MET A 404 12.97 0.55 0.89
CA MET A 404 14.03 1.51 1.18
C MET A 404 14.54 2.21 -0.09
N VAL A 405 14.68 1.48 -1.19
CA VAL A 405 15.03 2.06 -2.50
C VAL A 405 13.97 3.08 -2.95
N HIS A 406 12.68 2.70 -2.93
CA HIS A 406 11.59 3.62 -3.29
C HIS A 406 11.54 4.86 -2.40
N LEU A 407 11.77 4.69 -1.09
CA LEU A 407 11.78 5.81 -0.16
C LEU A 407 12.95 6.76 -0.45
N GLN A 408 14.12 6.22 -0.77
CA GLN A 408 15.28 7.02 -1.17
C GLN A 408 14.99 7.82 -2.44
N ASP A 409 14.49 7.17 -3.51
CA ASP A 409 14.15 7.84 -4.78
C ASP A 409 13.12 8.97 -4.57
N LEU A 410 12.11 8.72 -3.72
CA LEU A 410 11.09 9.71 -3.37
C LEU A 410 11.67 10.87 -2.54
N THR A 411 12.63 10.60 -1.67
CA THR A 411 13.34 11.63 -0.90
C THR A 411 14.20 12.49 -1.82
N GLU A 412 14.94 11.89 -2.75
CA GLU A 412 15.73 12.61 -3.76
C GLU A 412 14.81 13.45 -4.66
N TRP A 413 13.71 12.89 -5.14
CA TRP A 413 12.69 13.60 -5.91
C TRP A 413 12.11 14.80 -5.14
N ALA A 414 11.79 14.63 -3.86
CA ALA A 414 11.30 15.71 -3.01
C ALA A 414 12.37 16.81 -2.79
N ALA A 415 13.64 16.43 -2.70
CA ALA A 415 14.75 17.35 -2.52
C ALA A 415 14.99 18.24 -3.77
N LEU A 416 14.64 17.77 -4.98
CA LEU A 416 14.81 18.56 -6.21
C LEU A 416 14.05 19.89 -6.17
N LYS A 417 12.78 19.88 -5.72
CA LYS A 417 11.92 21.07 -5.59
C LYS A 417 10.88 20.88 -4.46
N PRO A 418 11.27 21.07 -3.19
CA PRO A 418 10.44 20.73 -2.03
C PRO A 418 9.04 21.36 -2.06
N SER A 419 8.94 22.66 -2.37
CA SER A 419 7.65 23.37 -2.43
C SER A 419 6.70 22.81 -3.50
N VAL A 420 7.23 22.42 -4.66
CA VAL A 420 6.44 21.86 -5.75
C VAL A 420 5.98 20.45 -5.39
N THR A 421 6.86 19.62 -4.83
CA THR A 421 6.52 18.27 -4.41
C THR A 421 5.50 18.25 -3.27
N ASP A 422 5.58 19.20 -2.33
CA ASP A 422 4.59 19.37 -1.27
C ASP A 422 3.21 19.71 -1.83
N VAL A 423 3.15 20.65 -2.79
CA VAL A 423 1.91 20.99 -3.49
C VAL A 423 1.35 19.78 -4.24
N ILE A 424 2.19 18.98 -4.91
CA ILE A 424 1.75 17.76 -5.60
C ILE A 424 1.16 16.76 -4.59
N ARG A 425 1.85 16.49 -3.49
CA ARG A 425 1.39 15.55 -2.44
C ARG A 425 0.12 16.03 -1.73
N GLN A 426 -0.03 17.34 -1.53
CA GLN A 426 -1.27 17.93 -1.02
C GLN A 426 -2.41 17.78 -2.02
N GLN A 427 -2.17 18.03 -3.31
CA GLN A 427 -3.16 17.82 -4.36
C GLN A 427 -3.60 16.36 -4.48
N MET A 428 -2.70 15.40 -4.26
CA MET A 428 -3.04 13.97 -4.19
C MET A 428 -4.01 13.72 -3.04
N HIS A 429 -3.67 14.16 -1.82
CA HIS A 429 -4.52 14.03 -0.64
C HIS A 429 -5.91 14.64 -0.88
N ASP A 430 -5.97 15.86 -1.40
CA ASP A 430 -7.23 16.58 -1.62
C ASP A 430 -8.12 15.88 -2.65
N LYS A 431 -7.54 15.34 -3.73
CA LYS A 431 -8.26 14.55 -4.74
C LYS A 431 -8.80 13.25 -4.14
N LEU A 432 -7.98 12.51 -3.39
CA LEU A 432 -8.37 11.26 -2.74
C LEU A 432 -9.53 11.50 -1.78
N ARG A 433 -9.44 12.56 -0.97
CA ARG A 433 -10.50 12.95 -0.05
C ARG A 433 -11.77 13.35 -0.78
N ALA A 434 -11.69 14.17 -1.83
CA ALA A 434 -12.85 14.59 -2.61
C ALA A 434 -13.60 13.39 -3.21
N ALA A 435 -12.89 12.37 -3.68
CA ALA A 435 -13.46 11.14 -4.22
C ALA A 435 -14.32 10.35 -3.20
N THR A 436 -14.08 10.53 -1.89
CA THR A 436 -14.87 9.86 -0.82
C THR A 436 -16.23 10.50 -0.56
N GLY A 437 -16.53 11.63 -1.21
CA GLY A 437 -17.68 12.47 -0.88
C GLY A 437 -17.52 13.19 0.47
N ALA A 438 -16.34 13.14 1.10
CA ALA A 438 -15.95 13.97 2.24
C ALA A 438 -15.20 15.23 1.76
N ALA A 439 -15.64 15.80 0.62
CA ALA A 439 -15.05 17.00 0.05
C ALA A 439 -14.88 18.05 1.14
N LEU A 440 -13.68 18.60 1.25
CA LEU A 440 -13.41 19.73 2.11
C LEU A 440 -14.39 20.83 1.68
N VAL A 441 -15.25 21.27 2.60
CA VAL A 441 -15.85 22.61 2.47
C VAL A 441 -14.63 23.52 2.47
N LYS A 442 -14.16 23.95 1.28
CA LYS A 442 -13.11 24.96 1.21
C LYS A 442 -13.63 26.10 2.09
N PRO A 443 -12.96 26.46 3.19
CA PRO A 443 -13.32 27.67 3.88
C PRO A 443 -13.15 28.76 2.83
N THR A 444 -14.27 29.22 2.28
CA THR A 444 -14.33 30.40 1.43
C THR A 444 -14.01 31.55 2.36
N GLY A 445 -12.71 31.77 2.59
CA GLY A 445 -12.23 33.00 3.15
C GLY A 445 -12.88 34.11 2.33
N ARG A 446 -13.68 34.96 2.98
CA ARG A 446 -14.43 36.03 2.31
C ARG A 446 -13.52 37.04 1.63
N MET A 447 -12.22 37.03 1.96
CA MET A 447 -11.21 37.85 1.33
C MET A 447 -10.87 37.31 -0.06
N SER A 448 -11.22 38.10 -1.06
CA SER A 448 -10.72 37.98 -2.42
C SER A 448 -9.19 38.05 -2.43
N GLU A 449 -8.57 37.58 -3.51
CA GLU A 449 -7.13 37.68 -3.73
C GLU A 449 -6.63 39.13 -3.57
N ALA A 450 -7.34 40.09 -4.17
CA ALA A 450 -7.10 41.53 -4.00
C ALA A 450 -7.28 42.04 -2.55
N GLY A 451 -8.11 41.37 -1.74
CA GLY A 451 -8.24 41.67 -0.31
C GLY A 451 -7.05 41.15 0.50
N ARG A 452 -6.46 40.01 0.09
CA ARG A 452 -5.25 39.46 0.72
C ARG A 452 -4.02 40.29 0.39
N THR A 453 -3.87 40.73 -0.87
CA THR A 453 -2.78 41.61 -1.27
C THR A 453 -2.79 42.91 -0.49
N ARG A 454 -3.96 43.58 -0.37
CA ARG A 454 -4.10 44.79 0.46
C ARG A 454 -3.77 44.57 1.93
N ALA A 455 -4.23 43.47 2.51
CA ALA A 455 -3.90 43.15 3.90
C ALA A 455 -2.39 42.88 4.11
N LEU A 456 -1.71 42.34 3.10
CA LEU A 456 -0.26 42.13 3.15
C LEU A 456 0.50 43.46 3.07
N GLU A 457 0.08 44.34 2.16
CA GLU A 457 0.62 45.70 2.04
C GLU A 457 0.40 46.53 3.32
N GLU A 458 -0.77 46.41 3.96
CA GLU A 458 -1.06 47.06 5.25
C GLU A 458 -0.14 46.55 6.37
N LEU A 459 0.13 45.24 6.43
CA LEU A 459 1.04 44.67 7.43
C LEU A 459 2.49 45.08 7.20
N GLU A 460 2.93 45.14 5.94
CA GLU A 460 4.28 45.63 5.60
C GLU A 460 4.43 47.12 5.93
N ALA A 461 3.41 47.94 5.68
CA ALA A 461 3.43 49.35 6.04
C ALA A 461 3.49 49.57 7.57
N MET A 462 2.79 48.76 8.36
CA MET A 462 2.84 48.83 9.83
C MET A 462 4.20 48.42 10.41
N ASN A 463 4.99 47.61 9.68
CA ASN A 463 6.30 47.16 10.13
C ASN A 463 7.40 48.21 9.91
N VAL A 464 7.15 49.23 9.09
CA VAL A 464 8.10 50.32 8.80
C VAL A 464 8.07 51.42 9.87
N ASP A 465 6.95 51.61 10.56
CA ASP A 465 6.82 52.66 11.58
C ASP A 465 7.49 52.32 12.93
N GLN A 466 8.03 51.10 13.08
CA GLN A 466 8.65 50.64 14.33
C GLN A 466 10.19 50.73 14.33
N GLU A 467 10.83 51.07 13.21
CA GLU A 467 12.29 51.29 13.12
C GLU A 467 12.72 52.77 13.30
N GLY A 468 11.78 53.67 13.63
CA GLY A 468 12.04 55.12 13.75
C GLY A 468 12.30 55.65 15.17
N VAL A 469 12.48 54.80 16.17
CA VAL A 469 12.75 55.22 17.56
C VAL A 469 14.06 54.59 18.01
N ASP A 470 15.16 55.30 17.79
CA ASP A 470 16.35 55.36 18.69
C ASP A 470 17.58 55.82 17.89
N SER A 471 17.68 57.12 17.68
CA SER A 471 18.98 57.77 17.45
C SER A 471 18.81 59.28 17.57
N ASP A 472 18.73 59.78 18.79
CA ASP A 472 19.05 61.16 19.17
C ASP A 472 19.31 61.22 20.69
N GLU A 473 20.41 60.60 21.14
CA GLU A 473 21.15 61.01 22.35
C GLU A 473 22.64 60.74 22.12
N GLU A 474 23.35 61.73 21.55
CA GLU A 474 24.72 62.13 21.96
C GLU A 474 25.10 63.53 21.43
#